data_AF-A0A432TRW4-F1
#
_entry.id   AF-A0A432TRW4-F1
#
_cell.length_a   1.000
_cell.length_b   1.000
_cell.length_c   1.000
_cell.angle_alpha   90.00
_cell.angle_beta   90.00
_cell.angle_gamma   90.00
#
_symmetry.space_group_name_H-M   'P 1'
#
loop_
_entity.id
_entity.type
_entity.pdbx_description
1 polymer ?
#
loop_
_entity_poly.entity_id
_entity_poly.type
_entity_poly.pdbx_seq_one_letter_code
_entity_poly.pdbx_strand_id
1 'polypeptide(L)' 'KHNSQIRAKVRTFIKKVAYALDAGNKEEAQGGFGAMQKMIDQAVSKGLMNKNQAARKKSRFNAQIKAL' A
#
# COMPACT_ATOMS: atom_id res chain seq x y z
N LYS A 1 -19.53 -1.12 11.91
CA LYS A 1 -18.37 -2.05 11.77
C LYS A 1 -17.74 -2.11 10.35
N HIS A 2 -17.96 -1.12 9.48
CA HIS A 2 -17.49 -1.14 8.08
C HIS A 2 -16.10 -0.49 7.90
N ASN A 3 -15.82 0.58 8.64
CA ASN A 3 -14.56 1.32 8.55
C ASN A 3 -13.35 0.53 9.09
N SER A 4 -13.56 -0.37 10.05
CA SER A 4 -12.51 -1.26 10.57
C SER A 4 -12.06 -2.27 9.51
N GLN A 5 -13.00 -2.81 8.72
CA GLN A 5 -12.69 -3.79 7.67
C GLN A 5 -11.87 -3.15 6.53
N ILE A 6 -12.22 -1.93 6.12
CA ILE A 6 -11.47 -1.19 5.09
C ILE A 6 -10.05 -0.90 5.58
N ARG A 7 -9.91 -0.43 6.83
CA ARG A 7 -8.58 -0.19 7.43
C ARG A 7 -7.76 -1.48 7.55
N ALA A 8 -8.39 -2.60 7.90
CA ALA A 8 -7.71 -3.91 7.95
C ALA A 8 -7.22 -4.32 6.56
N LYS A 9 -8.08 -4.24 5.53
CA LYS A 9 -7.70 -4.55 4.14
C LYS A 9 -6.51 -3.72 3.67
N VAL A 10 -6.53 -2.40 3.86
CA VAL A 10 -5.41 -1.51 3.50
C VAL A 10 -4.11 -1.94 4.19
N ARG A 11 -4.16 -2.25 5.49
CA ARG A 11 -2.98 -2.74 6.23
C ARG A 11 -2.46 -4.05 5.67
N THR A 12 -3.33 -4.98 5.30
CA THR A 12 -2.95 -6.27 4.70
C THR A 12 -2.21 -6.06 3.38
N PHE A 13 -2.70 -5.20 2.49
CA PHE A 13 -2.02 -4.92 1.22
C PHE A 13 -0.67 -4.24 1.42
N ILE A 14 -0.57 -3.30 2.36
CA ILE A 14 0.70 -2.67 2.74
C ILE A 14 1.72 -3.73 3.21
N LYS A 15 1.29 -4.68 4.05
CA LYS A 15 2.15 -5.75 4.54
C LYS A 15 2.59 -6.71 3.43
N LYS A 16 1.71 -7.04 2.48
CA LYS A 16 2.06 -7.89 1.34
C LYS A 16 3.17 -7.29 0.49
N VAL A 17 3.08 -5.99 0.18
CA VAL A 17 4.13 -5.28 -0.58
C VAL A 17 5.43 -5.23 0.22
N ALA A 18 5.36 -4.94 1.52
CA ALA A 18 6.55 -4.94 2.38
C ALA A 18 7.22 -6.33 2.41
N TYR A 19 6.45 -7.41 2.50
CA TYR A 19 6.99 -8.77 2.47
C TYR A 19 7.65 -9.12 1.13
N ALA A 20 7.03 -8.74 0.01
CA ALA A 20 7.61 -8.95 -1.32
C ALA A 20 8.93 -8.16 -1.51
N LEU A 21 9.01 -6.96 -0.91
CA LEU A 21 10.23 -6.16 -0.89
C LEU A 21 11.33 -6.80 -0.04
N ASP A 22 10.99 -7.28 1.16
CA ASP A 22 11.93 -7.99 2.03
C ASP A 22 12.43 -9.30 1.40
N ALA A 23 11.59 -9.96 0.61
CA ALA A 23 11.94 -11.16 -0.16
C ALA A 23 12.76 -10.86 -1.43
N GLY A 24 12.97 -9.60 -1.80
CA GLY A 24 13.70 -9.20 -3.00
C GLY A 24 12.98 -9.49 -4.32
N ASN A 25 11.68 -9.81 -4.28
CA ASN A 25 10.91 -10.15 -5.48
C ASN A 25 10.29 -8.88 -6.10
N LYS A 26 10.98 -8.31 -7.09
CA LYS A 26 10.59 -7.05 -7.73
C LYS A 26 9.28 -7.14 -8.50
N GLU A 27 9.00 -8.26 -9.18
CA GLU A 27 7.78 -8.45 -9.96
C GLU A 27 6.55 -8.52 -9.04
N GLU A 28 6.65 -9.30 -7.96
CA GLU A 28 5.59 -9.44 -6.98
C GLU A 28 5.36 -8.12 -6.21
N ALA A 29 6.44 -7.38 -5.92
CA ALA A 29 6.34 -6.07 -5.30
C ALA A 29 5.62 -5.05 -6.21
N GLN A 30 5.92 -5.03 -7.52
CA GLN A 30 5.24 -4.17 -8.49
C GLN A 30 3.77 -4.54 -8.66
N GLY A 31 3.46 -5.84 -8.80
CA GLY A 31 2.08 -6.32 -8.90
C GLY A 31 1.26 -5.99 -7.64
N GLY A 32 1.85 -6.22 -6.47
CA GLY A 32 1.24 -5.88 -5.18
C GLY A 32 1.06 -4.38 -4.97
N PHE A 33 1.99 -3.56 -5.47
CA PHE A 33 1.94 -2.11 -5.36
C PHE A 33 0.72 -1.50 -6.07
N GLY A 34 0.35 -2.00 -7.25
CA GLY A 34 -0.84 -1.53 -7.97
C GLY A 34 -2.13 -1.78 -7.17
N ALA A 35 -2.29 -2.97 -6.60
CA ALA A 35 -3.43 -3.31 -5.76
C ALA A 35 -3.46 -2.48 -4.46
N MET A 36 -2.30 -2.28 -3.83
CA MET A 36 -2.16 -1.44 -2.64
C MET A 36 -2.58 0.00 -2.94
N GLN A 37 -2.14 0.57 -4.06
CA GLN A 37 -2.45 1.95 -4.46
C GLN A 37 -3.97 2.16 -4.57
N LYS A 38 -4.68 1.29 -5.28
CA LYS A 38 -6.14 1.36 -5.42
C LYS A 38 -6.86 1.35 -4.07
N MET A 39 -6.44 0.48 -3.15
CA MET A 39 -7.06 0.37 -1.82
C MET A 39 -6.78 1.59 -0.93
N ILE A 40 -5.55 2.11 -0.99
CA ILE A 40 -5.14 3.33 -0.30
C ILE A 40 -5.98 4.52 -0.78
N ASP A 41 -6.13 4.69 -2.09
CA ASP A 41 -6.86 5.81 -2.66
C ASP A 41 -8.35 5.74 -2.30
N GLN A 42 -8.95 4.55 -2.33
CA GLN A 42 -10.31 4.33 -1.82
C GLN A 42 -10.48 4.69 -0.34
N ALA A 43 -9.48 4.41 0.49
CA ALA A 43 -9.51 4.75 1.91
C ALA A 43 -9.37 6.26 2.15
N VAL A 44 -8.61 6.97 1.30
CA VAL A 44 -8.52 8.43 1.31
C VAL A 44 -9.84 9.06 0.89
N SER A 45 -10.47 8.59 -0.18
CA SER A 45 -11.78 9.11 -0.63
C SER A 45 -12.88 8.95 0.41
N LYS A 46 -12.78 7.94 1.27
CA LYS A 46 -13.70 7.72 2.41
C LYS A 46 -13.32 8.48 3.68
N GLY A 47 -12.30 9.33 3.65
CA GLY A 47 -11.82 10.10 4.81
C GLY A 47 -11.18 9.24 5.90
N LEU A 48 -10.84 7.98 5.61
CA LEU A 48 -10.27 7.05 6.60
C LEU A 48 -8.75 7.21 6.75
N MET A 49 -8.10 7.85 5.77
CA MET A 49 -6.67 8.12 5.74
C MET A 49 -6.41 9.52 5.17
N ASN A 50 -5.45 10.23 5.75
CA ASN A 50 -5.03 11.54 5.25
C ASN A 50 -4.29 11.41 3.90
N LYS A 51 -4.61 12.30 2.95
CA LYS A 51 -3.98 12.35 1.61
C LYS A 51 -2.45 12.36 1.66
N ASN A 52 -1.87 13.13 2.60
CA ASN A 52 -0.43 13.24 2.75
C ASN A 52 0.19 11.96 3.34
N GLN A 53 -0.53 11.24 4.20
CA GLN A 53 -0.06 9.95 4.72
C GLN A 53 -0.07 8.89 3.61
N ALA A 54 -1.12 8.88 2.78
CA ALA A 54 -1.22 8.02 1.61
C ALA A 54 -0.09 8.26 0.61
N ALA A 55 0.14 9.52 0.24
CA ALA A 55 1.20 9.93 -0.68
C ALA A 55 2.59 9.51 -0.18
N ARG A 56 2.91 9.76 1.09
CA ARG A 56 4.18 9.35 1.71
C ARG A 56 4.40 7.84 1.64
N LYS A 57 3.36 7.03 1.92
CA LYS A 57 3.46 5.57 1.83
C LYS A 57 3.72 5.09 0.40
N LYS A 58 2.98 5.64 -0.58
CA LYS A 58 3.17 5.31 -2.00
C LYS A 58 4.59 5.66 -2.48
N SER A 59 5.07 6.84 -2.13
CA SER A 59 6.42 7.30 -2.50
C SER A 59 7.52 6.41 -1.91
N ARG A 60 7.44 6.08 -0.61
CA ARG A 60 8.44 5.22 0.06
C ARG A 60 8.52 3.83 -0.57
N PHE A 61 7.37 3.19 -0.82
CA PHE A 61 7.36 1.88 -1.45
C PHE A 61 7.86 1.93 -2.89
N ASN A 62 7.51 2.94 -3.67
CA ASN A 62 8.03 3.10 -5.02
C ASN A 62 9.56 3.27 -5.03
N ALA A 63 10.11 4.03 -4.09
CA ALA A 63 11.56 4.18 -3.95
C ALA A 63 12.25 2.85 -3.58
N GLN A 64 11.65 2.06 -2.68
CA GLN A 64 12.16 0.74 -2.32
C GLN A 64 12.10 -0.25 -3.49
N ILE A 65 11.00 -0.28 -4.26
CA ILE A 65 10.86 -1.12 -5.46
C ILE A 65 11.91 -0.75 -6.52
N LYS A 66 12.25 0.53 -6.64
CA LYS A 66 13.28 1.00 -7.58
C LYS A 66 14.72 0.70 -7.12
N ALA A 67 14.94 0.62 -5.81
CA ALA A 67 16.24 0.36 -5.22
C ALA A 67 16.62 -1.14 -5.23
N LEU A 68 15.62 -2.02 -5.34
CA LEU A 68 15.77 -3.43 -5.73
C LEU A 68 16.00 -3.54 -7.24
#